data_AF-A0A429G205-F1
#
_entry.id   AF-A0A429G205-F1
#
_cell.length_a   1.000
_cell.length_b   1.000
_cell.length_c   1.000
_cell.angle_alpha   90.00
_cell.angle_beta   90.00
_cell.angle_gamma   90.00
#
_symmetry.space_group_name_H-M   'P 1'
#
loop_
_entity.id
_entity.type
_entity.pdbx_description
1 polymer ?
#
loop_
_entity_poly.entity_id
_entity_poly.type
_entity_poly.pdbx_seq_one_letter_code
_entity_poly.pdbx_strand_id
1 'polypeptide(L)'
;SAFLDRPKRFPIAAATSVLAAPAAPRPDSGGRASDGVRRRFPFGRPGQPLGRHHPFVFGFTAALGVITAWMLVQAATSARSTIVMIVVALFLAIGLNPAVERLRRIGLPRGLAVGAVFFGVLLFFAGFVASLVQPVTEQVNELRESIPQFVEQLQNNDQLVEWDKRYGLLERAETFVNGEDFQKQVTDAATGIGRVAINGVVQTVTILILTLYFLGSLPQIKTFFYKLAPRTRRARVALLGDEILDRIGGYVAGQFMIGFIAGAASYVFLSIVGVKYALALSLIVAVTALIPLVGATIGAVVVCLIAFLTGSLTDVIACVVFYVAYQQVENYLIYPRVMKRTVDVQPAVTIVAALVGAALLGVVGALLAIPTAAAVSLLIREVVLPRQETL
;
A
#
# COMPACT_ATOMS: atom_id res chain seq x y z
N SER A 1 -47.08 -47.71 -77.24
CA SER A 1 -47.93 -46.85 -76.37
C SER A 1 -47.30 -45.46 -76.38
N ALA A 2 -47.67 -44.52 -77.27
CA ALA A 2 -48.94 -43.76 -77.29
C ALA A 2 -49.23 -43.18 -75.88
N PHE A 3 -49.32 -41.88 -75.59
CA PHE A 3 -49.89 -40.73 -76.33
C PHE A 3 -49.50 -39.45 -75.53
N LEU A 4 -48.90 -38.40 -76.14
CA LEU A 4 -49.49 -37.10 -76.54
C LEU A 4 -50.05 -36.23 -75.38
N ASP A 5 -49.53 -35.02 -75.09
CA ASP A 5 -49.48 -33.75 -75.86
C ASP A 5 -50.80 -32.94 -75.83
N ARG A 6 -50.80 -31.86 -75.01
CA ARG A 6 -51.56 -30.56 -75.08
C ARG A 6 -53.11 -30.64 -75.26
N PRO A 7 -53.93 -29.53 -75.32
CA PRO A 7 -53.67 -28.07 -75.36
C PRO A 7 -54.62 -27.15 -74.52
N LYS A 8 -54.34 -25.84 -74.67
CA LYS A 8 -55.12 -24.61 -74.36
C LYS A 8 -56.63 -24.64 -74.69
N ARG A 9 -57.44 -23.86 -73.94
CA ARG A 9 -58.62 -23.11 -74.44
C ARG A 9 -58.80 -21.75 -73.72
N PHE A 10 -58.91 -20.69 -74.51
CA PHE A 10 -59.43 -19.32 -74.29
C PHE A 10 -60.97 -19.31 -74.59
N PRO A 11 -61.75 -18.19 -74.69
CA PRO A 11 -61.73 -16.79 -74.16
C PRO A 11 -63.15 -16.32 -73.64
N ILE A 12 -63.44 -14.99 -73.64
CA ILE A 12 -64.74 -14.24 -73.64
C ILE A 12 -64.94 -13.43 -72.33
N ALA A 13 -65.25 -12.13 -72.26
CA ALA A 13 -65.59 -11.06 -73.19
C ALA A 13 -65.26 -9.68 -72.57
N ALA A 14 -65.12 -8.69 -73.45
CA ALA A 14 -65.01 -7.27 -73.19
C ALA A 14 -66.36 -6.62 -72.84
N ALA A 15 -66.33 -5.51 -72.08
CA ALA A 15 -67.26 -4.39 -72.25
C ALA A 15 -66.67 -3.10 -71.67
N THR A 16 -66.60 -2.10 -72.53
CA THR A 16 -66.05 -0.75 -72.39
C THR A 16 -67.14 0.24 -71.98
N SER A 17 -66.85 1.20 -71.10
CA SER A 17 -67.45 2.56 -71.04
C SER A 17 -66.89 3.29 -69.80
N VAL A 18 -66.62 4.60 -69.72
CA VAL A 18 -66.67 5.80 -70.57
C VAL A 18 -65.82 6.85 -69.82
N LEU A 19 -65.15 7.75 -70.55
CA LEU A 19 -64.37 8.89 -70.04
C LEU A 19 -65.20 9.88 -69.18
N ALA A 20 -64.59 10.42 -68.10
CA ALA A 20 -64.88 11.77 -67.60
C ALA A 20 -63.63 12.41 -66.96
N ALA A 21 -63.32 13.64 -67.39
CA ALA A 21 -62.17 14.47 -67.02
C ALA A 21 -62.43 15.27 -65.69
N PRO A 22 -61.43 15.99 -65.12
CA PRO A 22 -61.33 16.28 -63.69
C PRO A 22 -62.15 17.49 -63.23
N ALA A 23 -62.71 17.42 -62.02
CA ALA A 23 -63.36 18.55 -61.37
C ALA A 23 -62.33 19.43 -60.62
N ALA A 24 -62.36 20.74 -60.89
CA ALA A 24 -61.54 21.77 -60.24
C ALA A 24 -61.87 21.94 -58.74
N PRO A 25 -60.92 22.37 -57.88
CA PRO A 25 -61.19 22.61 -56.47
C PRO A 25 -61.92 23.95 -56.27
N ARG A 26 -63.01 23.95 -55.48
CA ARG A 26 -63.69 25.17 -55.03
C ARG A 26 -62.97 25.80 -53.81
N PRO A 27 -62.96 27.13 -53.68
CA PRO A 27 -62.26 27.82 -52.61
C PRO A 27 -63.21 28.14 -51.45
N ASP A 28 -63.02 27.47 -50.33
CA ASP A 28 -63.85 27.70 -49.14
C ASP A 28 -62.97 28.33 -48.04
N SER A 29 -63.15 29.63 -47.96
CA SER A 29 -62.63 30.61 -47.02
C SER A 29 -62.81 30.24 -45.54
N GLY A 30 -61.76 30.49 -44.75
CA GLY A 30 -61.90 31.11 -43.41
C GLY A 30 -62.39 30.22 -42.27
N GLY A 31 -61.47 29.47 -41.66
CA GLY A 31 -61.68 28.79 -40.38
C GLY A 31 -60.44 28.84 -39.49
N ARG A 32 -59.93 30.04 -39.16
CA ARG A 32 -59.01 30.20 -38.02
C ARG A 32 -59.83 30.14 -36.73
N ALA A 33 -59.98 28.95 -36.15
CA ALA A 33 -60.27 28.78 -34.72
C ALA A 33 -59.96 27.34 -34.28
N SER A 34 -58.97 27.23 -33.38
CA SER A 34 -59.00 26.30 -32.25
C SER A 34 -59.20 24.80 -32.53
N ASP A 35 -58.30 24.16 -33.27
CA ASP A 35 -58.13 22.72 -33.14
C ASP A 35 -57.19 22.41 -31.98
N GLY A 36 -57.76 21.94 -30.84
CA GLY A 36 -56.98 21.07 -29.97
C GLY A 36 -57.08 21.21 -28.44
N VAL A 37 -58.07 21.89 -27.85
CA VAL A 37 -58.33 21.71 -26.41
C VAL A 37 -59.39 20.62 -26.22
N ARG A 38 -58.97 19.36 -26.32
CA ARG A 38 -59.79 18.23 -25.86
C ARG A 38 -59.76 18.22 -24.34
N ARG A 39 -60.93 18.15 -23.67
CA ARG A 39 -61.10 18.08 -22.18
C ARG A 39 -60.26 17.02 -21.44
N ARG A 40 -59.56 16.12 -22.16
CA ARG A 40 -58.68 15.08 -21.62
C ARG A 40 -57.22 15.51 -21.44
N PHE A 41 -56.77 16.59 -22.09
CA PHE A 41 -55.40 17.09 -22.01
C PHE A 41 -55.39 18.62 -21.97
N PRO A 42 -55.62 19.25 -20.80
CA PRO A 42 -55.74 20.70 -20.66
C PRO A 42 -54.47 21.49 -21.04
N PHE A 43 -53.32 20.81 -21.16
CA PHE A 43 -52.02 21.41 -21.48
C PHE A 43 -51.43 20.94 -22.83
N GLY A 44 -52.23 20.32 -23.71
CA GLY A 44 -51.76 19.76 -24.98
C GLY A 44 -51.31 18.29 -24.89
N ARG A 45 -51.07 17.65 -26.04
CA ARG A 45 -50.59 16.25 -26.08
C ARG A 45 -49.15 16.19 -25.58
N PRO A 46 -48.78 15.27 -24.66
CA PRO A 46 -47.39 15.08 -24.26
C PRO A 46 -46.52 14.86 -25.51
N GLY A 47 -45.40 15.59 -25.61
CA GLY A 47 -44.43 15.39 -26.70
C GLY A 47 -43.91 13.95 -26.73
N GLN A 48 -43.39 13.50 -27.87
CA GLN A 48 -42.81 12.16 -27.98
C GLN A 48 -41.71 11.97 -26.91
N PRO A 49 -41.70 10.84 -26.17
CA PRO A 49 -40.68 10.60 -25.16
C PRO A 49 -39.29 10.62 -25.82
N LEU A 50 -38.30 11.22 -25.15
CA LEU A 50 -36.92 11.21 -25.67
C LEU A 50 -36.46 9.76 -25.86
N GLY A 51 -36.19 9.38 -27.11
CA GLY A 51 -35.66 8.07 -27.43
C GLY A 51 -34.27 7.86 -26.84
N ARG A 52 -33.93 6.61 -26.49
CA ARG A 52 -32.60 6.22 -25.97
C ARG A 52 -31.42 6.59 -26.89
N HIS A 53 -31.69 6.86 -28.17
CA HIS A 53 -30.71 7.27 -29.17
C HIS A 53 -30.59 8.79 -29.35
N HIS A 54 -31.32 9.59 -28.56
CA HIS A 54 -31.20 11.05 -28.63
C HIS A 54 -29.80 11.47 -28.12
N PRO A 55 -29.04 12.30 -28.86
CA PRO A 55 -27.66 12.68 -28.49
C PRO A 55 -27.54 13.22 -27.06
N PHE A 56 -28.57 13.93 -26.58
CA PHE A 56 -28.64 14.42 -25.20
C PHE A 56 -28.72 13.31 -24.14
N VAL A 57 -29.52 12.25 -24.35
CA VAL A 57 -29.66 11.14 -23.38
C VAL A 57 -28.39 10.30 -23.34
N PHE A 58 -27.76 10.08 -24.49
CA PHE A 58 -26.44 9.44 -24.56
C PHE A 58 -25.37 10.28 -23.86
N GLY A 59 -25.31 11.59 -24.12
CA GLY A 59 -24.37 12.50 -23.47
C GLY A 59 -24.57 12.56 -21.95
N PHE A 60 -25.82 12.62 -21.47
CA PHE A 60 -26.15 12.64 -20.05
C PHE A 60 -25.77 11.33 -19.34
N THR A 61 -26.10 10.17 -19.94
CA THR A 61 -25.76 8.85 -19.36
C THR A 61 -24.26 8.58 -19.39
N ALA A 62 -23.56 8.98 -20.45
CA ALA A 62 -22.10 8.92 -20.52
C ALA A 62 -21.45 9.84 -19.47
N ALA A 63 -21.91 11.08 -19.34
CA ALA A 63 -21.41 12.01 -18.32
C ALA A 63 -21.64 11.48 -16.90
N LEU A 64 -22.81 10.92 -16.62
CA LEU A 64 -23.13 10.31 -15.32
C LEU A 64 -22.27 9.06 -15.07
N GLY A 65 -21.99 8.27 -16.10
CA GLY A 65 -21.03 7.16 -16.06
C GLY A 65 -19.60 7.61 -15.75
N VAL A 66 -19.13 8.70 -16.37
CA VAL A 66 -17.81 9.27 -16.10
C VAL A 66 -17.74 9.86 -14.70
N ILE A 67 -18.77 10.58 -14.24
CA ILE A 67 -18.82 11.12 -12.88
C ILE A 67 -18.82 10.00 -11.84
N THR A 68 -19.63 8.95 -12.04
CA THR A 68 -19.64 7.79 -11.12
C THR A 68 -18.31 7.04 -11.13
N ALA A 69 -17.68 6.83 -12.30
CA ALA A 69 -16.34 6.25 -12.38
C ALA A 69 -15.29 7.13 -11.68
N TRP A 70 -15.33 8.45 -11.89
CA TRP A 70 -14.43 9.40 -11.23
C TRP A 70 -14.63 9.42 -9.71
N MET A 71 -15.89 9.41 -9.23
CA MET A 71 -16.20 9.31 -7.80
C MET A 71 -15.71 8.00 -7.20
N LEU A 72 -15.85 6.88 -7.92
CA LEU A 72 -15.31 5.58 -7.48
C LEU A 72 -13.78 5.59 -7.41
N VAL A 73 -13.11 6.19 -8.41
CA VAL A 73 -11.65 6.35 -8.40
C VAL A 73 -11.23 7.25 -7.23
N GLN A 74 -11.91 8.37 -7.00
CA GLN A 74 -11.60 9.29 -5.90
C GLN A 74 -11.86 8.65 -4.53
N ALA A 75 -12.93 7.87 -4.38
CA ALA A 75 -13.21 7.11 -3.18
C ALA A 75 -12.15 6.04 -2.94
N ALA A 76 -11.74 5.32 -3.99
CA ALA A 76 -10.70 4.30 -3.92
C ALA A 76 -9.32 4.89 -3.58
N THR A 77 -8.95 6.04 -4.15
CA THR A 77 -7.68 6.72 -3.83
C THR A 77 -7.69 7.28 -2.42
N SER A 78 -8.81 7.81 -1.95
CA SER A 78 -8.98 8.30 -0.57
C SER A 78 -8.94 7.14 0.44
N ALA A 79 -9.53 6.00 0.10
CA ALA A 79 -9.51 4.79 0.91
C ALA A 79 -8.17 4.04 0.85
N ARG A 80 -7.26 4.37 -0.07
CA ARG A 80 -5.99 3.65 -0.27
C ARG A 80 -5.20 3.54 1.03
N SER A 81 -5.05 4.62 1.78
CA SER A 81 -4.31 4.63 3.04
C SER A 81 -4.94 3.68 4.08
N THR A 82 -6.27 3.74 4.21
CA THR A 82 -7.04 2.86 5.11
C THR A 82 -6.95 1.39 4.69
N ILE A 83 -7.06 1.10 3.40
CA ILE A 83 -6.92 -0.26 2.86
C ILE A 83 -5.51 -0.79 3.13
N VAL A 84 -4.48 0.02 2.90
CA VAL A 84 -3.10 -0.36 3.20
C VAL A 84 -2.92 -0.67 4.69
N MET A 85 -3.46 0.16 5.59
CA MET A 85 -3.43 -0.12 7.04
C MET A 85 -4.14 -1.42 7.40
N ILE A 86 -5.31 -1.70 6.80
CA ILE A 86 -6.04 -2.96 6.99
C ILE A 86 -5.21 -4.16 6.51
N VAL A 87 -4.61 -4.05 5.33
CA VAL A 87 -3.78 -5.13 4.76
C VAL A 87 -2.54 -5.36 5.61
N VAL A 88 -1.85 -4.30 6.05
CA VAL A 88 -0.69 -4.40 6.94
C VAL A 88 -1.08 -5.04 8.26
N ALA A 89 -2.18 -4.61 8.87
CA ALA A 89 -2.65 -5.17 10.13
C ALA A 89 -3.02 -6.65 10.00
N LEU A 90 -3.67 -7.04 8.91
CA LEU A 90 -4.01 -8.44 8.65
C LEU A 90 -2.74 -9.28 8.42
N PHE A 91 -1.77 -8.73 7.69
CA PHE A 91 -0.48 -9.37 7.43
C PHE A 91 0.32 -9.60 8.72
N LEU A 92 0.39 -8.58 9.58
CA LEU A 92 0.99 -8.69 10.91
C LEU A 92 0.23 -9.70 11.78
N ALA A 93 -1.11 -9.71 11.73
CA ALA A 93 -1.92 -10.67 12.48
C ALA A 93 -1.63 -12.11 12.04
N ILE A 94 -1.53 -12.37 10.73
CA ILE A 94 -1.15 -13.68 10.21
C ILE A 94 0.28 -14.05 10.64
N GLY A 95 1.20 -13.09 10.62
CA GLY A 95 2.59 -13.26 11.04
C GLY A 95 2.83 -13.49 12.52
N LEU A 96 1.98 -12.91 13.38
CA LEU A 96 2.03 -13.10 14.82
C LEU A 96 1.26 -14.35 15.27
N ASN A 97 0.38 -14.90 14.44
CA ASN A 97 -0.41 -16.10 14.77
C ASN A 97 0.47 -17.33 15.10
N PRO A 98 1.61 -17.62 14.44
CA PRO A 98 2.53 -18.66 14.88
C PRO A 98 3.02 -18.50 16.32
N ALA A 99 3.27 -17.28 16.79
CA ALA A 99 3.64 -17.02 18.18
C ALA A 99 2.46 -17.33 19.11
N VAL A 100 1.25 -16.87 18.77
CA VAL A 100 0.02 -17.18 19.53
C VAL A 100 -0.20 -18.70 19.61
N GLU A 101 -0.02 -19.43 18.51
CA GLU A 101 -0.23 -20.87 18.49
C GLU A 101 0.83 -21.62 19.31
N ARG A 102 2.08 -21.15 19.34
CA ARG A 102 3.10 -21.70 20.26
C ARG A 102 2.69 -21.51 21.73
N LEU A 103 2.17 -20.34 22.10
CA LEU A 103 1.67 -20.10 23.46
C LEU A 103 0.45 -20.99 23.77
N ARG A 104 -0.45 -21.18 22.81
CA ARG A 104 -1.60 -22.10 22.96
C ARG A 104 -1.17 -23.55 23.14
N ARG A 105 -0.11 -24.00 22.48
CA ARG A 105 0.45 -25.36 22.65
C ARG A 105 0.99 -25.60 24.06
N ILE A 106 1.37 -24.54 24.79
CA ILE A 106 1.81 -24.61 26.19
C ILE A 106 0.62 -24.63 27.16
N GLY A 107 -0.62 -24.50 26.66
CA GLY A 107 -1.86 -24.61 27.43
C GLY A 107 -2.61 -23.29 27.66
N LEU A 108 -2.14 -22.16 27.12
CA LEU A 108 -2.83 -20.88 27.29
C LEU A 108 -4.12 -20.83 26.44
N PRO A 109 -5.25 -20.33 26.98
CA PRO A 109 -6.43 -20.04 26.17
C PRO A 109 -6.12 -18.95 25.14
N ARG A 110 -6.80 -18.98 24.00
CA ARG A 110 -6.50 -18.09 22.84
C ARG A 110 -6.47 -16.62 23.23
N GLY A 111 -7.39 -16.16 24.09
CA GLY A 111 -7.43 -14.76 24.55
C GLY A 111 -6.14 -14.33 25.27
N LEU A 112 -5.64 -15.15 26.21
CA LEU A 112 -4.40 -14.87 26.92
C LEU A 112 -3.18 -14.97 26.01
N ALA A 113 -3.14 -15.94 25.11
CA ALA A 113 -2.06 -16.08 24.14
C ALA A 113 -1.97 -14.86 23.20
N VAL A 114 -3.11 -14.37 22.70
CA VAL A 114 -3.19 -13.15 21.89
C VAL A 114 -2.75 -11.93 22.70
N GLY A 115 -3.25 -11.78 23.94
CA GLY A 115 -2.87 -10.69 24.83
C GLY A 115 -1.37 -10.66 25.15
N ALA A 116 -0.76 -11.81 25.42
CA ALA A 116 0.67 -11.91 25.70
C ALA A 116 1.55 -11.54 24.50
N VAL A 117 1.21 -12.02 23.29
CA VAL A 117 1.94 -11.65 22.06
C VAL A 117 1.78 -10.17 21.78
N PHE A 118 0.56 -9.63 21.92
CA PHE A 118 0.29 -8.22 21.71
C PHE A 118 1.03 -7.32 22.71
N PHE A 119 1.06 -7.71 23.99
CA PHE A 119 1.80 -7.02 25.02
C PHE A 119 3.31 -7.00 24.72
N GLY A 120 3.87 -8.11 24.22
CA GLY A 120 5.26 -8.16 23.77
C GLY A 120 5.56 -7.18 22.62
N VAL A 121 4.67 -7.08 21.64
CA VAL A 121 4.80 -6.10 20.53
C VAL A 121 4.67 -4.66 21.05
N LEU A 122 3.75 -4.41 21.98
CA LEU A 122 3.57 -3.10 22.59
C LEU A 122 4.82 -2.69 23.38
N LEU A 123 5.40 -3.61 24.15
CA LEU A 123 6.63 -3.37 24.91
C LEU A 123 7.82 -3.09 23.99
N PHE A 124 7.96 -3.87 22.90
CA PHE A 124 8.99 -3.63 21.88
C PHE A 124 8.84 -2.23 21.28
N PHE A 125 7.62 -1.83 20.88
CA PHE A 125 7.39 -0.52 20.27
C PHE A 125 7.57 0.63 21.27
N ALA A 126 7.10 0.47 22.50
CA ALA A 126 7.31 1.45 23.56
C ALA A 126 8.81 1.63 23.87
N GLY A 127 9.56 0.52 23.97
CA GLY A 127 11.01 0.53 24.13
C GLY A 127 11.72 1.18 22.96
N PHE A 128 11.28 0.92 21.73
CA PHE A 128 11.80 1.56 20.53
C PHE A 128 11.60 3.08 20.55
N VAL A 129 10.36 3.54 20.76
CA VAL A 129 10.06 4.98 20.84
C VAL A 129 10.86 5.64 21.97
N ALA A 130 10.88 5.04 23.16
CA ALA A 130 11.64 5.55 24.30
C ALA A 130 13.15 5.64 24.00
N SER A 131 13.72 4.65 23.32
CA SER A 131 15.13 4.65 22.95
C SER A 131 15.50 5.75 21.95
N LEU A 132 14.55 6.20 21.11
CA LEU A 132 14.77 7.28 20.14
C LEU A 132 14.67 8.67 20.76
N VAL A 133 14.01 8.83 21.92
CA VAL A 133 13.84 10.14 22.56
C VAL A 133 15.20 10.77 22.86
N GLN A 134 16.10 10.04 23.51
CA GLN A 134 17.40 10.57 23.91
C GLN A 134 18.27 11.00 22.72
N PRO A 135 18.53 10.15 21.68
CA PRO A 135 19.27 10.57 20.50
C PRO A 135 18.65 11.79 19.83
N VAL A 136 17.32 11.83 19.67
CA VAL A 136 16.65 12.95 19.02
C VAL A 136 16.80 14.24 19.83
N THR A 137 16.64 14.18 21.15
CA THR A 137 16.79 15.36 22.02
C THR A 137 18.23 15.84 22.07
N GLU A 138 19.21 14.95 22.28
CA GLU A 138 20.62 15.31 22.33
C GLU A 138 21.09 15.89 20.99
N GLN A 139 20.73 15.29 19.86
CA GLN A 139 21.12 15.79 18.54
C GLN A 139 20.49 17.15 18.20
N VAL A 140 19.25 17.41 18.63
CA VAL A 140 18.62 18.73 18.45
C VAL A 140 19.30 19.79 19.31
N ASN A 141 19.71 19.46 20.54
CA ASN A 141 20.41 20.38 21.42
C ASN A 141 21.84 20.64 20.95
N GLU A 142 22.57 19.60 20.56
CA GLU A 142 23.93 19.70 20.01
C GLU A 142 23.94 20.53 18.73
N LEU A 143 22.94 20.39 17.85
CA LEU A 143 22.80 21.24 16.67
C LEU A 143 22.56 22.72 17.04
N ARG A 144 21.77 22.99 18.09
CA ARG A 144 21.51 24.35 18.58
C ARG A 144 22.76 25.00 19.17
N GLU A 145 23.58 24.23 19.88
CA GLU A 145 24.80 24.72 20.56
C GLU A 145 26.01 24.80 19.63
N SER A 146 26.13 23.89 18.66
CA SER A 146 27.31 23.81 17.77
C SER A 146 27.28 24.86 16.65
N ILE A 147 26.10 25.26 16.17
CA ILE A 147 25.99 26.23 15.07
C ILE A 147 26.61 27.60 15.46
N PRO A 148 26.30 28.19 16.62
CA PRO A 148 26.96 29.41 17.08
C PRO A 148 28.48 29.23 17.24
N GLN A 149 28.93 28.10 17.80
CA GLN A 149 30.36 27.81 17.97
C GLN A 149 31.09 27.67 16.64
N PHE A 150 30.48 27.10 15.61
CA PHE A 150 31.09 27.06 14.27
C PHE A 150 31.22 28.47 13.69
N VAL A 151 30.25 29.36 13.90
CA VAL A 151 30.36 30.77 13.50
C VAL A 151 31.51 31.44 14.25
N GLU A 152 31.63 31.23 15.56
CA GLU A 152 32.69 31.81 16.39
C GLU A 152 34.09 31.26 16.04
N GLN A 153 34.20 29.97 15.71
CA GLN A 153 35.45 29.37 15.20
C GLN A 153 35.82 29.89 13.81
N LEU A 154 34.82 30.22 12.98
CA LEU A 154 35.05 30.87 11.68
C LEU A 154 35.47 32.34 11.84
N GLN A 155 34.99 33.04 12.88
CA GLN A 155 35.41 34.41 13.23
C GLN A 155 36.84 34.48 13.77
N ASN A 156 37.31 33.46 14.50
CA ASN A 156 38.65 33.43 15.10
C ASN A 156 39.76 32.94 14.14
N ASN A 157 39.44 32.71 12.86
CA ASN A 157 40.42 32.32 11.85
C ASN A 157 40.85 33.54 11.01
N ASP A 158 42.08 34.01 11.21
CA ASP A 158 42.61 35.24 10.61
C ASP A 158 42.49 35.29 9.08
N GLN A 159 42.48 34.14 8.39
CA GLN A 159 42.31 34.05 6.94
C GLN A 159 40.87 34.31 6.46
N LEU A 160 39.84 34.06 7.29
CA LEU A 160 38.44 34.29 6.92
C LEU A 160 37.94 35.69 7.29
N VAL A 161 38.51 36.30 8.33
CA VAL A 161 38.24 37.70 8.70
C VAL A 161 38.59 38.68 7.56
N GLU A 162 39.60 38.33 6.75
CA GLU A 162 40.00 39.11 5.58
C GLU A 162 38.96 39.02 4.43
N TRP A 163 38.25 37.89 4.31
CA TRP A 163 37.16 37.70 3.34
C TRP A 163 35.85 38.35 3.80
N ASP A 164 35.62 38.43 5.11
CA ASP A 164 34.45 39.06 5.71
C ASP A 164 34.39 40.57 5.48
N LYS A 165 35.54 41.25 5.61
CA LYS A 165 35.66 42.70 5.30
C LYS A 165 35.24 43.06 3.88
N ARG A 166 35.17 42.10 2.95
CA ARG A 166 34.79 42.31 1.54
C ARG A 166 33.33 41.98 1.23
N TYR A 167 32.66 41.12 2.02
CA TYR A 167 31.31 40.64 1.70
C TYR A 167 30.28 40.70 2.85
N GLY A 168 30.71 40.95 4.10
CA GLY A 168 29.83 41.02 5.28
C GLY A 168 29.00 39.74 5.46
N LEU A 169 29.67 38.59 5.37
CA LEU A 169 29.03 37.27 5.38
C LEU A 169 28.90 36.74 6.81
N LEU A 170 29.87 37.04 7.68
CA LEU A 170 29.82 36.63 9.08
C LEU A 170 28.80 37.45 9.87
N GLU A 171 28.69 38.75 9.64
CA GLU A 171 27.66 39.58 10.31
C GLU A 171 26.23 39.16 9.90
N ARG A 172 26.01 38.78 8.62
CA ARG A 172 24.74 38.19 8.16
C ARG A 172 24.48 36.82 8.76
N ALA A 173 25.51 35.97 8.89
CA ALA A 173 25.39 34.66 9.51
C ALA A 173 25.06 34.78 11.01
N GLU A 174 25.68 35.72 11.73
CA GLU A 174 25.43 36.00 13.13
C GLU A 174 24.03 36.59 13.36
N THR A 175 23.63 37.57 12.55
CA THR A 175 22.27 38.14 12.61
C THR A 175 21.20 37.10 12.25
N PHE A 176 21.52 36.15 11.37
CA PHE A 176 20.62 35.05 11.02
C PHE A 176 20.52 34.05 12.17
N VAL A 177 21.64 33.55 12.71
CA VAL A 177 21.70 32.56 13.80
C VAL A 177 21.11 33.10 15.13
N ASN A 178 21.38 34.37 15.45
CA ASN A 178 20.83 35.04 16.62
C ASN A 178 19.45 35.69 16.35
N GLY A 179 19.03 35.73 15.08
CA GLY A 179 17.75 36.27 14.67
C GLY A 179 16.59 35.34 15.07
N GLU A 180 15.41 35.94 15.29
CA GLU A 180 14.18 35.18 15.53
C GLU A 180 13.89 34.18 14.41
N ASP A 181 14.37 34.42 13.19
CA ASP A 181 14.11 33.58 12.02
C ASP A 181 14.81 32.22 12.08
N PHE A 182 16.06 32.15 12.55
CA PHE A 182 16.75 30.87 12.75
C PHE A 182 16.16 30.10 13.92
N GLN A 183 15.86 30.78 15.03
CA GLN A 183 15.19 30.16 16.17
C GLN A 183 13.81 29.61 15.77
N LYS A 184 13.05 30.35 14.94
CA LYS A 184 11.80 29.87 14.34
C LYS A 184 12.04 28.67 13.43
N GLN A 185 13.02 28.70 12.53
CA GLN A 185 13.31 27.55 11.63
C GLN A 185 13.71 26.28 12.39
N VAL A 186 14.56 26.38 13.40
CA VAL A 186 14.96 25.23 14.22
C VAL A 186 13.78 24.72 15.06
N THR A 187 12.94 25.63 15.59
CA THR A 187 11.74 25.26 16.32
C THR A 187 10.69 24.64 15.41
N ASP A 188 10.52 25.15 14.19
CA ASP A 188 9.61 24.60 13.18
C ASP A 188 10.09 23.23 12.68
N ALA A 189 11.40 23.05 12.50
CA ALA A 189 11.98 21.74 12.19
C ALA A 189 11.77 20.74 13.33
N ALA A 190 12.04 21.14 14.58
CA ALA A 190 11.85 20.30 15.75
C ALA A 190 10.36 19.93 15.98
N THR A 191 9.45 20.90 15.84
CA THR A 191 8.00 20.66 15.93
C THR A 191 7.50 19.85 14.73
N GLY A 192 8.10 20.01 13.54
CA GLY A 192 7.85 19.19 12.36
C GLY A 192 8.20 17.72 12.61
N ILE A 193 9.40 17.45 13.14
CA ILE A 193 9.84 16.11 13.55
C ILE A 193 8.89 15.55 14.62
N GLY A 194 8.52 16.37 15.61
CA GLY A 194 7.57 16.00 16.65
C GLY A 194 6.19 15.62 16.09
N ARG A 195 5.66 16.39 15.14
CA ARG A 195 4.39 16.09 14.46
C ARG A 195 4.47 14.80 13.66
N VAL A 196 5.55 14.57 12.92
CA VAL A 196 5.77 13.31 12.17
C VAL A 196 5.85 12.13 13.13
N ALA A 197 6.56 12.28 14.24
CA ALA A 197 6.66 11.24 15.27
C ALA A 197 5.28 10.94 15.90
N ILE A 198 4.52 11.96 16.29
CA ILE A 198 3.15 11.79 16.85
C ILE A 198 2.24 11.12 15.84
N ASN A 199 2.20 11.60 14.59
CA ASN A 199 1.37 10.99 13.54
C ASN A 199 1.79 9.54 13.28
N GLY A 200 3.09 9.26 13.25
CA GLY A 200 3.64 7.91 13.10
C GLY A 200 3.26 7.00 14.27
N VAL A 201 3.29 7.50 15.51
CA VAL A 201 2.85 6.77 16.71
C VAL A 201 1.35 6.48 16.63
N VAL A 202 0.51 7.48 16.32
CA VAL A 202 -0.94 7.29 16.18
C VAL A 202 -1.26 6.27 15.08
N GLN A 203 -0.59 6.36 13.93
CA GLN A 203 -0.77 5.41 12.83
C GLN A 203 -0.33 4.00 13.24
N THR A 204 0.81 3.87 13.92
CA THR A 204 1.31 2.58 14.40
C THR A 204 0.37 1.98 15.44
N VAL A 205 -0.08 2.78 16.42
CA VAL A 205 -1.07 2.35 17.41
C VAL A 205 -2.35 1.89 16.74
N THR A 206 -2.83 2.58 15.70
CA THR A 206 -4.01 2.18 14.93
C THR A 206 -3.77 0.83 14.24
N ILE A 207 -2.63 0.63 13.59
CA ILE A 207 -2.24 -0.65 12.97
C ILE A 207 -2.17 -1.75 14.03
N LEU A 208 -1.59 -1.48 15.19
CA LEU A 208 -1.48 -2.44 16.29
C LEU A 208 -2.86 -2.84 16.83
N ILE A 209 -3.74 -1.89 17.09
CA ILE A 209 -5.12 -2.14 17.52
C ILE A 209 -5.83 -3.03 16.48
N LEU A 210 -5.71 -2.69 15.20
CA LEU A 210 -6.34 -3.46 14.14
C LEU A 210 -5.74 -4.87 14.02
N THR A 211 -4.43 -4.99 14.19
CA THR A 211 -3.70 -6.27 14.24
C THR A 211 -4.22 -7.14 15.38
N LEU A 212 -4.43 -6.56 16.57
CA LEU A 212 -5.00 -7.26 17.72
C LEU A 212 -6.40 -7.81 17.41
N TYR A 213 -7.28 -6.96 16.85
CA TYR A 213 -8.63 -7.39 16.46
C TYR A 213 -8.59 -8.53 15.43
N PHE A 214 -7.76 -8.42 14.39
CA PHE A 214 -7.62 -9.46 13.36
C PHE A 214 -6.97 -10.73 13.89
N LEU A 215 -5.98 -10.63 14.78
CA LEU A 215 -5.32 -11.79 15.38
C LEU A 215 -6.28 -12.59 16.27
N GLY A 216 -7.10 -11.88 17.06
CA GLY A 216 -8.17 -12.46 17.87
C GLY A 216 -9.25 -13.13 17.02
N SER A 217 -9.70 -12.45 15.95
CA SER A 217 -10.80 -12.87 15.08
C SER A 217 -10.38 -13.70 13.85
N LEU A 218 -9.09 -14.05 13.72
CA LEU A 218 -8.53 -14.74 12.55
C LEU A 218 -9.34 -16.00 12.17
N PRO A 219 -9.74 -16.91 13.11
CA PRO A 219 -10.49 -18.11 12.76
C PRO A 219 -11.89 -17.80 12.19
N GLN A 220 -12.56 -16.77 12.74
CA GLN A 220 -13.85 -16.31 12.25
C GLN A 220 -13.71 -15.71 10.85
N ILE A 221 -12.67 -14.89 10.63
CA ILE A 221 -12.34 -14.29 9.33
C ILE A 221 -12.12 -15.39 8.28
N LYS A 222 -11.28 -16.39 8.57
CA LYS A 222 -11.04 -17.53 7.66
C LYS A 222 -12.34 -18.24 7.30
N THR A 223 -13.12 -18.60 8.31
CA THR A 223 -14.38 -19.34 8.14
C THR A 223 -15.39 -18.54 7.30
N PHE A 224 -15.45 -17.22 7.48
CA PHE A 224 -16.27 -16.34 6.67
C PHE A 224 -15.83 -16.35 5.20
N PHE A 225 -14.53 -16.21 4.92
CA PHE A 225 -14.02 -16.24 3.55
C PHE A 225 -14.23 -17.61 2.87
N TYR A 226 -14.04 -18.71 3.58
CA TYR A 226 -14.34 -20.04 3.04
C TYR A 226 -15.83 -20.24 2.76
N LYS A 227 -16.71 -19.49 3.45
CA LYS A 227 -18.15 -19.56 3.19
C LYS A 227 -18.57 -18.98 1.85
N LEU A 228 -17.79 -18.06 1.28
CA LEU A 228 -18.04 -17.49 -0.05
C LEU A 228 -17.86 -18.51 -1.18
N ALA A 229 -17.07 -19.56 -0.95
CA ALA A 229 -16.89 -20.62 -1.93
C ALA A 229 -18.14 -21.53 -2.00
N PRO A 230 -18.50 -22.03 -3.21
CA PRO A 230 -19.54 -23.04 -3.37
C PRO A 230 -19.30 -24.26 -2.48
N ARG A 231 -20.37 -24.85 -1.92
CA ARG A 231 -20.29 -25.98 -0.98
C ARG A 231 -19.44 -27.15 -1.51
N THR A 232 -19.51 -27.43 -2.81
CA THR A 232 -18.77 -28.52 -3.47
C THR A 232 -17.26 -28.32 -3.48
N ARG A 233 -16.77 -27.08 -3.43
CA ARG A 233 -15.32 -26.76 -3.48
C ARG A 233 -14.78 -26.18 -2.17
N ARG A 234 -15.64 -25.95 -1.17
CA ARG A 234 -15.29 -25.28 0.08
C ARG A 234 -14.14 -25.96 0.82
N ALA A 235 -14.08 -27.30 0.85
CA ALA A 235 -12.98 -28.03 1.49
C ALA A 235 -11.63 -27.74 0.81
N ARG A 236 -11.57 -27.79 -0.53
CA ARG A 236 -10.35 -27.48 -1.29
C ARG A 236 -9.92 -26.02 -1.12
N VAL A 237 -10.87 -25.09 -1.10
CA VAL A 237 -10.59 -23.66 -0.86
C VAL A 237 -10.06 -23.43 0.55
N ALA A 238 -10.59 -24.12 1.56
CA ALA A 238 -10.10 -24.04 2.92
C ALA A 238 -8.66 -24.54 3.03
N LEU A 239 -8.35 -25.72 2.45
CA LEU A 239 -6.99 -26.27 2.44
C LEU A 239 -5.98 -25.33 1.77
N LEU A 240 -6.29 -24.82 0.57
CA LEU A 240 -5.41 -23.87 -0.13
C LEU A 240 -5.28 -22.55 0.64
N GLY A 241 -6.38 -22.06 1.21
CA GLY A 241 -6.38 -20.83 2.00
C GLY A 241 -5.53 -20.96 3.26
N ASP A 242 -5.64 -22.06 4.00
CA ASP A 242 -4.82 -22.32 5.18
C ASP A 242 -3.33 -22.44 4.82
N GLU A 243 -2.99 -23.16 3.74
CA GLU A 243 -1.61 -23.27 3.25
C GLU A 243 -1.02 -21.90 2.85
N ILE A 244 -1.80 -21.04 2.17
CA ILE A 244 -1.38 -19.67 1.86
C ILE A 244 -1.11 -18.88 3.15
N LEU A 245 -2.04 -18.93 4.11
CA LEU A 245 -1.90 -18.20 5.37
C LEU A 245 -0.73 -18.71 6.20
N ASP A 246 -0.44 -20.01 6.17
CA ASP A 246 0.69 -20.60 6.87
C ASP A 246 2.03 -20.17 6.25
N ARG A 247 2.12 -20.08 4.92
CA ARG A 247 3.31 -19.53 4.22
C ARG A 247 3.52 -18.04 4.51
N ILE A 248 2.45 -17.25 4.46
CA ILE A 248 2.50 -15.83 4.82
C ILE A 248 2.94 -15.68 6.28
N GLY A 249 2.32 -16.43 7.19
CA GLY A 249 2.59 -16.37 8.62
C GLY A 249 4.01 -16.80 8.95
N GLY A 250 4.49 -17.88 8.34
CA GLY A 250 5.86 -18.33 8.45
C GLY A 250 6.87 -17.28 7.95
N TYR A 251 6.52 -16.53 6.91
CA TYR A 251 7.44 -15.55 6.30
C TYR A 251 7.61 -14.36 7.22
N VAL A 252 6.50 -13.82 7.70
CA VAL A 252 6.52 -12.70 8.64
C VAL A 252 7.19 -13.10 9.96
N ALA A 253 6.88 -14.28 10.49
CA ALA A 253 7.55 -14.78 11.69
C ALA A 253 9.06 -14.99 11.48
N GLY A 254 9.45 -15.48 10.30
CA GLY A 254 10.85 -15.59 9.91
C GLY A 254 11.53 -14.22 9.83
N GLN A 255 10.85 -13.22 9.27
CA GLN A 255 11.40 -11.88 9.14
C GLN A 255 11.59 -11.22 10.50
N PHE A 256 10.65 -11.38 11.42
CA PHE A 256 10.82 -10.96 12.81
C PHE A 256 11.98 -11.67 13.50
N MET A 257 12.19 -12.96 13.24
CA MET A 257 13.34 -13.70 13.78
C MET A 257 14.67 -13.16 13.24
N ILE A 258 14.76 -12.89 11.93
CA ILE A 258 15.95 -12.29 11.31
C ILE A 258 16.21 -10.91 11.91
N GLY A 259 15.19 -10.05 11.98
CA GLY A 259 15.30 -8.72 12.58
C GLY A 259 15.72 -8.77 14.05
N PHE A 260 15.20 -9.73 14.83
CA PHE A 260 15.62 -9.94 16.21
C PHE A 260 17.10 -10.34 16.30
N ILE A 261 17.57 -11.27 15.46
CA ILE A 261 18.98 -11.68 15.43
C ILE A 261 19.87 -10.50 15.01
N ALA A 262 19.48 -9.74 14.00
CA ALA A 262 20.20 -8.56 13.52
C ALA A 262 20.30 -7.46 14.57
N GLY A 263 19.18 -7.18 15.24
CA GLY A 263 19.11 -6.23 16.36
C GLY A 263 19.95 -6.69 17.54
N ALA A 264 19.82 -7.94 17.97
CA ALA A 264 20.59 -8.47 19.09
C ALA A 264 22.11 -8.47 18.81
N ALA A 265 22.51 -8.93 17.62
CA ALA A 265 23.92 -8.90 17.20
C ALA A 265 24.46 -7.47 17.13
N SER A 266 23.68 -6.53 16.57
CA SER A 266 24.04 -5.12 16.52
C SER A 266 24.14 -4.50 17.91
N TYR A 267 23.21 -4.82 18.82
CA TYR A 267 23.22 -4.31 20.19
C TYR A 267 24.49 -4.75 20.92
N VAL A 268 24.78 -6.05 20.91
CA VAL A 268 26.00 -6.60 21.53
C VAL A 268 27.24 -5.94 20.95
N PHE A 269 27.34 -5.85 19.62
CA PHE A 269 28.48 -5.22 18.96
C PHE A 269 28.65 -3.74 19.34
N LEU A 270 27.60 -2.94 19.22
CA LEU A 270 27.64 -1.50 19.50
C LEU A 270 27.93 -1.21 20.98
N SER A 271 27.43 -2.05 21.89
CA SER A 271 27.76 -1.97 23.31
C SER A 271 29.21 -2.31 23.61
N ILE A 272 29.81 -3.26 22.89
CA ILE A 272 31.25 -3.60 23.06
C ILE A 272 32.14 -2.47 22.53
N VAL A 273 31.82 -1.91 21.36
CA VAL A 273 32.58 -0.80 20.77
C VAL A 273 32.37 0.50 21.55
N GLY A 274 31.25 0.63 22.28
CA GLY A 274 30.93 1.83 23.06
C GLY A 274 30.29 2.93 22.22
N VAL A 275 29.66 2.59 21.10
CA VAL A 275 28.96 3.58 20.25
C VAL A 275 27.76 4.14 21.00
N LYS A 276 27.62 5.48 20.99
CA LYS A 276 26.47 6.15 21.61
C LYS A 276 25.15 5.61 21.03
N TYR A 277 24.14 5.53 21.88
CA TYR A 277 22.80 5.09 21.49
C TYR A 277 22.71 3.65 20.95
N ALA A 278 23.58 2.74 21.41
CA ALA A 278 23.61 1.34 20.99
C ALA A 278 22.23 0.67 20.95
N LEU A 279 21.38 0.89 21.98
CA LEU A 279 20.01 0.35 22.02
C LEU A 279 19.16 0.89 20.87
N ALA A 280 19.08 2.21 20.72
CA ALA A 280 18.28 2.85 19.69
C ALA A 280 18.70 2.41 18.28
N LEU A 281 20.01 2.43 18.02
CA LEU A 281 20.62 2.00 16.77
C LEU A 281 20.35 0.52 16.46
N SER A 282 20.50 -0.36 17.45
CA SER A 282 20.21 -1.78 17.28
C SER A 282 18.74 -2.07 16.99
N LEU A 283 17.81 -1.31 17.57
CA LEU A 283 16.39 -1.42 17.26
C LEU A 283 16.05 -0.86 15.89
N ILE A 284 16.72 0.21 15.43
CA ILE A 284 16.62 0.66 14.03
C ILE A 284 17.04 -0.47 13.10
N VAL A 285 18.18 -1.12 13.35
CA VAL A 285 18.63 -2.27 12.55
C VAL A 285 17.60 -3.41 12.58
N ALA A 286 17.03 -3.72 13.75
CA ALA A 286 16.00 -4.76 13.87
C ALA A 286 14.75 -4.45 13.02
N VAL A 287 14.30 -3.20 13.02
CA VAL A 287 13.13 -2.75 12.26
C VAL A 287 13.43 -2.66 10.77
N THR A 288 14.57 -2.08 10.37
CA THR A 288 14.94 -1.98 8.96
C THR A 288 15.19 -3.35 8.35
N ALA A 289 15.75 -4.30 9.10
CA ALA A 289 15.93 -5.68 8.68
C ALA A 289 14.61 -6.37 8.29
N LEU A 290 13.44 -5.83 8.66
CA LEU A 290 12.18 -6.34 8.14
C LEU A 290 12.04 -6.13 6.63
N ILE A 291 12.64 -5.08 6.07
CA ILE A 291 12.57 -4.72 4.66
C ILE A 291 13.50 -5.64 3.86
N PRO A 292 12.98 -6.50 2.96
CA PRO A 292 13.80 -7.44 2.21
C PRO A 292 14.79 -6.72 1.30
N LEU A 293 15.94 -7.35 1.04
CA LEU A 293 17.02 -6.92 0.13
C LEU A 293 17.79 -5.65 0.55
N VAL A 294 17.12 -4.67 1.16
CA VAL A 294 17.67 -3.32 1.39
C VAL A 294 17.78 -2.98 2.88
N GLY A 295 17.00 -3.66 3.73
CA GLY A 295 16.88 -3.35 5.16
C GLY A 295 18.17 -3.38 5.96
N ALA A 296 19.00 -4.41 5.75
CA ALA A 296 20.30 -4.53 6.40
C ALA A 296 21.25 -3.39 6.00
N THR A 297 21.26 -3.00 4.72
CA THR A 297 22.08 -1.90 4.21
C THR A 297 21.64 -0.56 4.78
N ILE A 298 20.33 -0.29 4.84
CA ILE A 298 19.80 0.94 5.46
C ILE A 298 20.20 1.01 6.93
N GLY A 299 20.03 -0.09 7.67
CA GLY A 299 20.42 -0.17 9.08
C GLY A 299 21.91 0.10 9.27
N ALA A 300 22.76 -0.59 8.51
CA ALA A 300 24.21 -0.42 8.56
C ALA A 300 24.64 1.02 8.25
N VAL A 301 24.06 1.65 7.22
CA VAL A 301 24.36 3.04 6.86
C VAL A 301 24.00 4.00 7.99
N VAL A 302 22.81 3.86 8.60
CA VAL A 302 22.39 4.71 9.71
C VAL A 302 23.34 4.55 10.91
N VAL A 303 23.72 3.32 11.24
CA VAL A 303 24.62 3.05 12.37
C VAL A 303 26.02 3.61 12.11
N CYS A 304 26.59 3.36 10.92
CA CYS A 304 27.91 3.88 10.55
C CYS A 304 27.93 5.42 10.53
N LEU A 305 26.84 6.05 10.08
CA LEU A 305 26.71 7.52 10.10
C LEU A 305 26.71 8.07 11.52
N ILE A 306 25.92 7.49 12.42
CA ILE A 306 25.87 7.94 13.82
C ILE A 306 27.20 7.67 14.54
N ALA A 307 27.84 6.52 14.27
CA ALA A 307 29.19 6.24 14.77
C ALA A 307 30.21 7.28 14.27
N PHE A 308 30.09 7.76 13.03
CA PHE A 308 30.94 8.81 12.48
C PHE A 308 30.71 10.17 13.14
N LEU A 309 29.45 10.52 13.42
CA LEU A 309 29.10 11.80 14.04
C LEU A 309 29.45 11.87 15.52
N THR A 310 29.48 10.73 16.22
CA THR A 310 29.58 10.69 17.68
C THR A 310 30.85 10.02 18.22
N GLY A 311 31.59 9.32 17.37
CA GLY A 311 32.71 8.47 17.76
C GLY A 311 34.00 8.79 17.01
N SER A 312 34.97 7.90 17.15
CA SER A 312 36.27 7.99 16.50
C SER A 312 36.26 7.32 15.12
N LEU A 313 37.27 7.61 14.29
CA LEU A 313 37.45 6.94 12.99
C LEU A 313 37.56 5.41 13.15
N THR A 314 38.14 4.94 14.26
CA THR A 314 38.26 3.52 14.59
C THR A 314 36.90 2.87 14.78
N ASP A 315 35.95 3.55 15.43
CA ASP A 315 34.59 3.03 15.67
C ASP A 315 33.83 2.88 14.35
N VAL A 316 34.01 3.84 13.43
CA VAL A 316 33.40 3.79 12.09
C VAL A 316 33.92 2.60 11.30
N ILE A 317 35.24 2.38 11.29
CA ILE A 317 35.86 1.25 10.60
C ILE A 317 35.37 -0.07 11.20
N ALA A 318 35.31 -0.16 12.54
CA ALA A 318 34.79 -1.34 13.23
C ALA A 318 33.33 -1.62 12.82
N CYS A 319 32.47 -0.60 12.79
CA CYS A 319 31.08 -0.71 12.35
C CYS A 319 30.97 -1.23 10.91
N VAL A 320 31.73 -0.64 9.97
CA VAL A 320 31.71 -1.05 8.56
C VAL A 320 32.13 -2.53 8.43
N VAL A 321 33.23 -2.92 9.06
CA VAL A 321 33.72 -4.31 9.01
C VAL A 321 32.70 -5.27 9.61
N PHE A 322 32.11 -4.93 10.76
CA PHE A 322 31.10 -5.74 11.40
C PHE A 322 29.86 -5.93 10.52
N TYR A 323 29.29 -4.85 9.97
CA TYR A 323 28.08 -4.96 9.17
C TYR A 323 28.30 -5.68 7.83
N VAL A 324 29.46 -5.51 7.21
CA VAL A 324 29.83 -6.28 6.01
C VAL A 324 29.92 -7.76 6.36
N ALA A 325 30.63 -8.12 7.44
CA ALA A 325 30.76 -9.52 7.88
C ALA A 325 29.41 -10.12 8.29
N TYR A 326 28.61 -9.38 9.06
CA TYR A 326 27.28 -9.78 9.50
C TYR A 326 26.34 -9.99 8.32
N GLN A 327 26.38 -9.13 7.30
CA GLN A 327 25.56 -9.30 6.09
C GLN A 327 25.89 -10.60 5.34
N GLN A 328 27.16 -11.02 5.31
CA GLN A 328 27.53 -12.33 4.76
C GLN A 328 26.97 -13.47 5.61
N VAL A 329 27.10 -13.39 6.93
CA VAL A 329 26.52 -14.40 7.84
C VAL A 329 25.00 -14.46 7.68
N GLU A 330 24.33 -13.32 7.56
CA GLU A 330 22.90 -13.26 7.34
C GLU A 330 22.49 -13.95 6.03
N ASN A 331 23.12 -13.57 4.91
CA ASN A 331 22.76 -14.05 3.59
C ASN A 331 23.06 -15.56 3.39
N TYR A 332 24.16 -16.06 3.93
CA TYR A 332 24.59 -17.45 3.72
C TYR A 332 24.16 -18.42 4.83
N LEU A 333 23.98 -17.94 6.07
CA LEU A 333 23.73 -18.79 7.24
C LEU A 333 22.32 -18.62 7.79
N ILE A 334 21.94 -17.38 8.11
CA ILE A 334 20.72 -17.08 8.90
C ILE A 334 19.49 -17.14 7.99
N TYR A 335 19.48 -16.35 6.91
CA TYR A 335 18.34 -16.23 6.01
C TYR A 335 17.91 -17.59 5.43
N PRO A 336 18.80 -18.43 4.88
CA PRO A 336 18.38 -19.73 4.34
C PRO A 336 17.86 -20.69 5.41
N ARG A 337 18.39 -20.64 6.65
CA ARG A 337 17.92 -21.50 7.75
C ARG A 337 16.55 -21.08 8.26
N VAL A 338 16.31 -19.77 8.38
CA VAL A 338 15.04 -19.23 8.88
C VAL A 338 13.93 -19.39 7.83
N MET A 339 14.24 -19.18 6.54
CA MET A 339 13.23 -19.18 5.46
C MET A 339 13.01 -20.54 4.79
N LYS A 340 13.76 -21.58 5.15
CA LYS A 340 13.78 -22.89 4.48
C LYS A 340 12.40 -23.52 4.21
N ARG A 341 11.41 -23.29 5.09
CA ARG A 341 10.08 -23.93 5.00
C ARG A 341 8.98 -23.02 4.47
N THR A 342 9.33 -21.80 4.09
CA THR A 342 8.35 -20.72 4.04
C THR A 342 8.22 -20.09 2.65
N VAL A 343 9.34 -19.94 1.95
CA VAL A 343 9.40 -19.30 0.64
C VAL A 343 10.11 -20.22 -0.34
N ASP A 344 9.36 -21.10 -0.99
CA ASP A 344 9.84 -21.90 -2.14
C ASP A 344 9.58 -21.14 -3.44
N VAL A 345 10.28 -20.00 -3.60
CA VAL A 345 10.14 -19.14 -4.77
C VAL A 345 11.51 -18.86 -5.34
N GLN A 346 11.66 -18.92 -6.66
CA GLN A 346 12.95 -18.68 -7.32
C GLN A 346 13.48 -17.28 -6.95
N PRO A 347 14.80 -17.11 -6.68
CA PRO A 347 15.35 -15.82 -6.24
C PRO A 347 15.02 -14.66 -7.18
N ALA A 348 15.03 -14.89 -8.50
CA ALA A 348 14.67 -13.88 -9.49
C ALA A 348 13.23 -13.37 -9.32
N VAL A 349 12.27 -14.26 -9.08
CA VAL A 349 10.86 -13.90 -8.84
C VAL A 349 10.74 -13.10 -7.55
N THR A 350 11.51 -13.45 -6.52
CA THR A 350 11.53 -12.75 -5.23
C THR A 350 12.00 -11.30 -5.40
N ILE A 351 13.08 -11.08 -6.15
CA ILE A 351 13.61 -9.74 -6.45
C ILE A 351 12.60 -8.93 -7.26
N VAL A 352 12.06 -9.49 -8.35
CA VAL A 352 11.07 -8.79 -9.19
C VAL A 352 9.82 -8.46 -8.39
N ALA A 353 9.31 -9.39 -7.59
CA ALA A 353 8.16 -9.15 -6.72
C ALA A 353 8.45 -8.01 -5.75
N ALA A 354 9.60 -8.03 -5.05
CA ALA A 354 9.97 -6.97 -4.10
C ALA A 354 10.05 -5.59 -4.78
N LEU A 355 10.64 -5.50 -5.97
CA LEU A 355 10.72 -4.26 -6.75
C LEU A 355 9.34 -3.76 -7.18
N VAL A 356 8.48 -4.65 -7.71
CA VAL A 356 7.11 -4.30 -8.10
C VAL A 356 6.30 -3.87 -6.88
N GLY A 357 6.41 -4.58 -5.76
CA GLY A 357 5.77 -4.21 -4.50
C GLY A 357 6.22 -2.84 -4.01
N ALA A 358 7.54 -2.59 -4.02
CA ALA A 358 8.12 -1.29 -3.67
C ALA A 358 7.56 -0.17 -4.55
N ALA A 359 7.44 -0.37 -5.85
CA ALA A 359 6.88 0.61 -6.77
C ALA A 359 5.38 0.87 -6.51
N LEU A 360 4.60 -0.14 -6.13
CA LEU A 360 3.15 -0.02 -5.95
C LEU A 360 2.74 0.58 -4.60
N LEU A 361 3.35 0.13 -3.50
CA LEU A 361 2.93 0.49 -2.14
C LEU A 361 4.12 0.91 -1.25
N GLY A 362 5.28 1.22 -1.85
CA GLY A 362 6.48 1.59 -1.11
C GLY A 362 7.02 0.43 -0.27
N VAL A 363 7.61 0.77 0.89
CA VAL A 363 8.17 -0.20 1.85
C VAL A 363 7.17 -1.30 2.22
N VAL A 364 5.91 -0.93 2.42
CA VAL A 364 4.84 -1.89 2.74
C VAL A 364 4.65 -2.89 1.60
N GLY A 365 4.64 -2.43 0.35
CA GLY A 365 4.51 -3.33 -0.80
C GLY A 365 5.68 -4.28 -0.95
N ALA A 366 6.91 -3.82 -0.69
CA ALA A 366 8.10 -4.66 -0.72
C ALA A 366 8.02 -5.81 0.32
N LEU A 367 7.55 -5.50 1.53
CA LEU A 367 7.32 -6.49 2.60
C LEU A 367 6.29 -7.55 2.22
N LEU A 368 5.18 -7.10 1.60
CA LEU A 368 4.07 -7.96 1.21
C LEU A 368 4.34 -8.76 -0.07
N ALA A 369 5.27 -8.30 -0.90
CA ALA A 369 5.46 -8.84 -2.24
C ALA A 369 5.92 -10.30 -2.27
N ILE A 370 6.91 -10.65 -1.46
CA ILE A 370 7.48 -12.01 -1.39
C ILE A 370 6.43 -13.04 -0.98
N PRO A 371 5.70 -12.88 0.14
CA PRO A 371 4.65 -13.81 0.52
C PRO A 371 3.48 -13.83 -0.46
N THR A 372 3.17 -12.69 -1.09
CA THR A 372 2.15 -12.65 -2.17
C THR A 372 2.61 -13.46 -3.38
N ALA A 373 3.87 -13.34 -3.79
CA ALA A 373 4.44 -14.13 -4.88
C ALA A 373 4.44 -15.63 -4.56
N ALA A 374 4.73 -16.01 -3.30
CA ALA A 374 4.62 -17.38 -2.84
C ALA A 374 3.17 -17.90 -2.91
N ALA A 375 2.18 -17.10 -2.51
CA ALA A 375 0.77 -17.44 -2.60
C ALA A 375 0.30 -17.61 -4.05
N VAL A 376 0.71 -16.69 -4.94
CA VAL A 376 0.41 -16.77 -6.38
C VAL A 376 1.05 -18.02 -6.99
N SER A 377 2.31 -18.30 -6.66
CA SER A 377 3.02 -19.48 -7.16
C SER A 377 2.34 -20.78 -6.74
N LEU A 378 1.86 -20.84 -5.49
CA LEU A 378 1.07 -21.97 -5.00
C LEU A 378 -0.23 -22.14 -5.78
N LEU A 379 -0.97 -21.06 -6.04
CA LEU A 379 -2.20 -21.12 -6.84
C LEU A 379 -1.95 -21.56 -8.28
N ILE A 380 -0.85 -21.10 -8.89
CA ILE A 380 -0.46 -21.54 -10.24
C ILE A 380 -0.21 -23.05 -10.24
N ARG A 381 0.59 -23.55 -9.29
CA ARG A 381 0.95 -24.98 -9.19
C ARG A 381 -0.25 -25.87 -8.88
N GLU A 382 -1.15 -25.45 -7.99
CA GLU A 382 -2.24 -26.30 -7.48
C GLU A 382 -3.57 -26.16 -8.24
N VAL A 383 -3.74 -25.09 -9.03
CA VAL A 383 -4.99 -24.80 -9.73
C VAL A 383 -4.79 -24.67 -11.23
N VAL A 384 -3.78 -23.93 -11.68
CA VAL A 384 -3.61 -23.63 -13.12
C VAL A 384 -2.97 -24.80 -13.86
N LEU A 385 -1.83 -25.32 -13.38
CA LEU A 385 -1.13 -26.42 -14.05
C LEU A 385 -1.98 -27.71 -14.13
N PRO A 386 -2.62 -28.20 -13.05
CA PRO A 386 -3.41 -29.42 -13.12
C PRO A 386 -4.62 -29.26 -14.04
N ARG A 387 -5.17 -28.05 -14.16
CA ARG A 387 -6.26 -27.76 -15.08
C ARG A 387 -5.80 -27.84 -16.54
N GLN A 388 -4.58 -27.39 -16.84
CA GLN A 388 -4.00 -27.50 -18.17
C GLN A 388 -3.65 -28.95 -18.53
N GLU A 389 -3.23 -29.77 -17.57
CA GLU A 389 -2.96 -31.19 -17.81
C GLU A 389 -4.23 -32.02 -18.04
N THR A 390 -5.38 -31.54 -17.54
CA THR A 390 -6.69 -32.17 -17.78
C THR A 390 -7.42 -31.66 -19.02
N LEU A 391 -6.91 -30.64 -19.70
CA LEU A 391 -7.44 -30.09 -20.96
C LEU A 391 -6.69 -30.69 -22.14
#